data_AF-A0A0C2XSC5-F1
#
_entry.id   AF-A0A0C2XSC5-F1
#
_cell.length_a   1.000
_cell.length_b   1.000
_cell.length_c   1.000
_cell.angle_alpha   90.00
_cell.angle_beta   90.00
_cell.angle_gamma   90.00
#
_symmetry.space_group_name_H-M   'P 1'
#
loop_
_entity.id
_entity.type
_entity.pdbx_description
1 polymer ?
#
loop_
_entity_poly.entity_id
_entity_poly.type
_entity_poly.pdbx_seq_one_letter_code
_entity_poly.pdbx_strand_id
1 'polypeptide(L)'
;MTTEWGALAGVFPVDETLLRWYEGVVRRLELRTFATEPGIPPPPIHPRINKDRIDALRINNLKSDPDAEYSSHLVFDLSTLVPHVSGPNSVKVSNPLPLLEEKHIPIQKAYLVSCTNSRVSDIAAAAAVMKGHKVAPGVEFYIAAASSAVQQESERLGDWDTLILGGAKTLPAGCGPCIGLGVGLLEEGQTGISATNRNYKGRMGHPNAQAYLASPAVVAASAIRGYICGPDSLDPAALPPVRAPTFSIETSNKAGPSASAATAQEPLLPGFPEIFSGPLLFAPQDNLNTDGIYPGKYTYQDDITLARQAEVVMENYDPGFAPLVASLQNTNTNTDITTKQGVILVSGYNFGTGSSREQAATALKAAGVPLVIAGSFGDIFKRNAINNGLVCLESPELVKDLTEAYAKDGKRGAGGKDGELTVDKGLSVSISMRDGKVILVGGVEGHGKVYQVKPVGASVQELWLCGGLEGYILKEIKAETQA
;
A
#
# COMPACT_ATOMS: atom_id res chain seq x y z
N MET A 1 3.21 -4.12 -9.30
CA MET A 1 2.21 -3.87 -8.25
C MET A 1 2.14 -5.02 -7.24
N THR A 2 3.27 -5.68 -6.94
CA THR A 2 3.31 -6.77 -5.93
C THR A 2 3.06 -6.25 -4.53
N THR A 3 3.47 -5.01 -4.24
CA THR A 3 3.21 -4.31 -2.99
C THR A 3 1.72 -4.23 -2.65
N GLU A 4 0.85 -4.04 -3.65
CA GLU A 4 -0.60 -4.01 -3.45
C GLU A 4 -1.17 -5.36 -3.01
N TRP A 5 -0.43 -6.46 -3.20
CA TRP A 5 -0.77 -7.81 -2.78
C TRP A 5 0.00 -8.28 -1.54
N GLY A 6 0.77 -7.39 -0.90
CA GLY A 6 1.51 -7.71 0.32
C GLY A 6 2.77 -8.56 0.10
N ALA A 7 3.16 -8.82 -1.15
CA ALA A 7 4.40 -9.53 -1.42
C ALA A 7 5.62 -8.64 -1.10
N LEU A 8 6.61 -9.21 -0.41
CA LEU A 8 7.86 -8.54 -0.05
C LEU A 8 8.61 -8.03 -1.29
N ALA A 9 8.66 -8.86 -2.34
CA ALA A 9 9.29 -8.53 -3.61
C ALA A 9 8.57 -9.27 -4.76
N GLY A 10 8.67 -8.71 -5.97
CA GLY A 10 8.35 -9.40 -7.21
C GLY A 10 9.57 -9.33 -8.12
N VAL A 11 10.06 -10.49 -8.56
CA VAL A 11 11.30 -10.58 -9.33
C VAL A 11 11.02 -11.31 -10.63
N PHE A 12 11.50 -10.74 -11.72
CA PHE A 12 11.62 -11.44 -13.00
C PHE A 12 13.11 -11.77 -13.20
N PRO A 13 13.45 -12.99 -13.67
CA PRO A 13 14.84 -13.33 -13.97
C PRO A 13 15.38 -12.47 -15.11
N VAL A 14 16.71 -12.37 -15.21
CA VAL A 14 17.35 -11.63 -16.30
C VAL A 14 17.10 -12.37 -17.62
N ASP A 15 16.42 -11.68 -18.54
CA ASP A 15 16.07 -12.17 -19.87
C ASP A 15 16.59 -11.25 -20.98
N GLU A 16 16.39 -11.65 -22.23
CA GLU A 16 16.81 -10.85 -23.38
C GLU A 16 16.05 -9.52 -23.50
N THR A 17 14.83 -9.43 -22.96
CA THR A 17 14.06 -8.19 -22.93
C THR A 17 14.78 -7.14 -22.08
N LEU A 18 15.20 -7.52 -20.88
CA LEU A 18 15.95 -6.65 -19.96
C LEU A 18 17.32 -6.28 -20.54
N LEU A 19 18.03 -7.25 -21.12
CA LEU A 19 19.36 -7.03 -21.69
C LEU A 19 19.31 -6.07 -22.88
N ARG A 20 18.36 -6.25 -23.80
CA ARG A 20 18.13 -5.31 -24.91
C ARG A 20 17.79 -3.90 -24.42
N TRP A 21 17.02 -3.78 -23.35
CA TRP A 21 16.71 -2.49 -22.75
C TRP A 21 17.99 -1.79 -22.26
N TYR A 22 18.86 -2.50 -21.52
CA TYR A 22 20.14 -1.96 -21.05
C TYR A 22 21.10 -1.61 -22.18
N GLU A 23 21.21 -2.46 -23.21
CA GLU A 23 21.99 -2.17 -24.42
C GLU A 23 21.51 -0.89 -25.11
N GLY A 24 20.19 -0.70 -25.21
CA GLY A 24 19.60 0.53 -25.72
C GLY A 24 19.95 1.76 -24.86
N VAL A 25 19.99 1.62 -23.54
CA VAL A 25 20.43 2.69 -22.63
C VAL A 25 21.91 3.02 -22.84
N VAL A 26 22.79 2.01 -22.90
CA VAL A 26 24.24 2.21 -23.14
C VAL A 26 24.46 2.88 -24.48
N ARG A 27 23.82 2.42 -25.55
CA ARG A 27 23.90 3.04 -26.88
C ARG A 27 23.48 4.51 -26.85
N ARG A 28 22.43 4.88 -26.10
CA ARG A 28 22.05 6.29 -25.96
C ARG A 28 23.07 7.12 -25.18
N LEU A 29 23.66 6.56 -24.13
CA LEU A 29 24.73 7.23 -23.37
C LEU A 29 25.97 7.44 -24.24
N GLU A 30 26.30 6.47 -25.09
CA GLU A 30 27.36 6.57 -26.09
C GLU A 30 27.00 7.51 -27.25
N LEU A 31 25.73 7.71 -27.59
CA LEU A 31 25.33 8.62 -28.67
C LEU A 31 25.29 10.10 -28.26
N ARG A 32 25.20 10.42 -26.96
CA ARG A 32 25.39 11.79 -26.45
C ARG A 32 26.78 12.38 -26.79
N THR A 33 27.68 11.56 -27.33
CA THR A 33 29.07 11.89 -27.67
C THR A 33 29.26 12.44 -29.08
N PHE A 34 28.29 12.26 -29.99
CA PHE A 34 28.43 12.67 -31.40
C PHE A 34 27.84 14.06 -31.71
N ALA A 35 27.31 14.76 -30.72
CA ALA A 35 26.60 16.03 -30.90
C ALA A 35 27.42 17.28 -30.55
N THR A 36 28.71 17.17 -30.24
CA THR A 36 29.54 18.33 -29.89
C THR A 36 30.91 18.22 -30.56
N GLU A 37 31.33 19.34 -31.16
CA GLU A 37 32.52 19.68 -31.96
C GLU A 37 33.77 18.77 -31.90
N PRO A 38 34.57 18.70 -32.99
CA PRO A 38 35.86 18.01 -32.99
C PRO A 38 36.78 18.56 -31.88
N GLY A 39 37.08 17.72 -30.88
CA GLY A 39 38.00 18.08 -29.78
C GLY A 39 37.51 17.73 -28.38
N ILE A 40 36.24 17.35 -28.21
CA ILE A 40 35.72 16.93 -26.89
C ILE A 40 35.99 15.43 -26.69
N PRO A 41 36.70 15.03 -25.61
CA PRO A 41 36.96 13.62 -25.33
C PRO A 41 35.65 12.88 -25.07
N PRO A 42 35.58 11.56 -25.38
CA PRO A 42 34.41 10.77 -25.05
C PRO A 42 34.12 10.86 -23.54
N PRO A 43 32.85 10.94 -23.12
CA PRO A 43 32.48 10.96 -21.72
C PRO A 43 32.97 9.68 -21.05
N PRO A 44 33.27 9.75 -19.74
CA PRO A 44 33.70 8.60 -18.99
C PRO A 44 32.64 7.50 -19.02
N ILE A 45 33.08 6.25 -19.04
CA ILE A 45 32.21 5.08 -18.93
C ILE A 45 31.34 5.22 -17.68
N HIS A 46 30.03 5.07 -17.82
CA HIS A 46 29.13 5.20 -16.68
C HIS A 46 29.39 4.08 -15.65
N PRO A 47 29.55 4.40 -14.35
CA PRO A 47 30.06 3.45 -13.35
C PRO A 47 29.14 2.25 -13.09
N ARG A 48 27.84 2.36 -13.40
CA ARG A 48 26.81 1.34 -13.12
C ARG A 48 26.13 0.76 -14.36
N ILE A 49 26.18 1.44 -15.49
CA ILE A 49 25.43 1.08 -16.71
C ILE A 49 26.42 1.14 -17.87
N ASN A 50 27.09 0.03 -18.12
CA ASN A 50 28.13 -0.09 -19.12
C ASN A 50 28.15 -1.50 -19.68
N LYS A 51 28.87 -1.68 -20.79
CA LYS A 51 28.94 -2.95 -21.50
C LYS A 51 29.50 -4.08 -20.64
N ASP A 52 30.59 -3.84 -19.91
CA ASP A 52 31.22 -4.84 -19.05
C ASP A 52 30.25 -5.41 -18.00
N ARG A 53 29.43 -4.56 -17.37
CA ARG A 53 28.40 -5.00 -16.41
C ARG A 53 27.28 -5.78 -17.08
N ILE A 54 26.87 -5.41 -18.30
CA ILE A 54 25.86 -6.15 -19.06
C ILE A 54 26.40 -7.53 -19.45
N ASP A 55 27.64 -7.59 -19.92
CA ASP A 55 28.32 -8.85 -20.26
C ASP A 55 28.48 -9.74 -19.02
N ALA A 56 28.82 -9.15 -17.86
CA ALA A 56 28.88 -9.87 -16.59
C ALA A 56 27.50 -10.43 -16.16
N LEU A 57 26.40 -9.70 -16.42
CA LEU A 57 25.03 -10.18 -16.17
C LEU A 57 24.64 -11.30 -17.14
N ARG A 58 25.09 -11.25 -18.40
CA ARG A 58 24.89 -12.33 -19.38
C ARG A 58 25.60 -13.62 -18.94
N ILE A 59 26.85 -13.50 -18.48
CA ILE A 59 27.65 -14.63 -18.00
C ILE A 59 27.07 -15.20 -16.70
N ASN A 60 26.73 -14.34 -15.75
CA ASN A 60 26.20 -14.73 -14.43
C ASN A 60 24.68 -14.57 -14.37
N ASN A 61 23.97 -15.14 -15.34
CA ASN A 61 22.51 -15.05 -15.39
C ASN A 61 21.88 -15.90 -14.26
N LEU A 62 21.59 -15.25 -13.13
CA LEU A 62 20.94 -15.88 -11.97
C LEU A 62 19.53 -16.32 -12.35
N LYS A 63 19.30 -17.63 -12.24
CA LYS A 63 18.00 -18.28 -12.40
C LYS A 63 17.70 -19.12 -11.17
N SER A 64 16.44 -19.44 -10.96
CA SER A 64 16.07 -20.47 -9.99
C SER A 64 16.62 -21.82 -10.44
N ASP A 65 16.97 -22.65 -9.46
CA ASP A 65 17.36 -24.03 -9.71
C ASP A 65 16.17 -24.80 -10.34
N PRO A 66 16.41 -25.76 -11.26
CA PRO A 66 15.34 -26.52 -11.89
C PRO A 66 14.43 -27.29 -10.91
N ASP A 67 14.94 -27.60 -9.72
CA ASP A 67 14.27 -28.31 -8.63
C ASP A 67 13.92 -27.39 -7.44
N ALA A 68 13.95 -26.07 -7.64
CA ALA A 68 13.54 -25.11 -6.61
C ALA A 68 12.09 -25.36 -6.16
N GLU A 69 11.90 -25.60 -4.87
CA GLU A 69 10.58 -25.78 -4.27
C GLU A 69 9.94 -24.41 -3.94
N TYR A 70 8.70 -24.20 -4.39
CA TYR A 70 7.90 -23.03 -4.03
C TYR A 70 6.75 -23.44 -3.13
N SER A 71 6.43 -22.62 -2.12
CA SER A 71 5.29 -22.90 -1.23
C SER A 71 3.96 -22.98 -2.00
N SER A 72 3.84 -22.19 -3.07
CA SER A 72 2.69 -22.15 -3.96
C SER A 72 3.13 -21.79 -5.38
N HIS A 73 2.54 -22.44 -6.37
CA HIS A 73 2.61 -22.07 -7.78
C HIS A 73 1.27 -21.45 -8.21
N LEU A 74 1.33 -20.23 -8.75
CA LEU A 74 0.18 -19.55 -9.33
C LEU A 74 0.34 -19.55 -10.85
N VAL A 75 -0.57 -20.20 -11.57
CA VAL A 75 -0.53 -20.28 -13.04
C VAL A 75 -1.68 -19.46 -13.60
N PHE A 76 -1.37 -18.58 -14.55
CA PHE A 76 -2.35 -17.69 -15.19
C PHE A 76 -2.28 -17.86 -16.71
N ASP A 77 -3.43 -18.13 -17.34
CA ASP A 77 -3.53 -18.14 -18.80
C ASP A 77 -3.82 -16.72 -19.33
N LEU A 78 -2.77 -16.07 -19.82
CA LEU A 78 -2.84 -14.70 -20.35
C LEU A 78 -3.73 -14.59 -21.60
N SER A 79 -3.99 -15.68 -22.33
CA SER A 79 -4.87 -15.65 -23.50
C SER A 79 -6.34 -15.42 -23.15
N THR A 80 -6.70 -15.63 -21.88
CA THR A 80 -8.05 -15.43 -21.35
C THR A 80 -8.24 -14.04 -20.74
N LEU A 81 -7.19 -13.22 -20.68
CA LEU A 81 -7.22 -11.92 -20.05
C LEU A 81 -7.82 -10.87 -20.98
N VAL A 82 -8.87 -10.20 -20.53
CA VAL A 82 -9.37 -8.94 -21.13
C VAL A 82 -8.75 -7.74 -20.39
N PRO A 83 -8.76 -6.52 -20.97
CA PRO A 83 -8.41 -5.32 -20.21
C PRO A 83 -9.28 -5.18 -18.95
N HIS A 84 -8.68 -4.73 -17.86
CA HIS A 84 -9.36 -4.58 -16.56
C HIS A 84 -9.20 -3.16 -16.01
N VAL A 85 -10.17 -2.77 -15.19
CA VAL A 85 -10.16 -1.53 -14.42
C VAL A 85 -10.38 -1.88 -12.96
N SER A 86 -9.51 -1.41 -12.08
CA SER A 86 -9.65 -1.62 -10.65
C SER A 86 -10.35 -0.44 -9.98
N GLY A 87 -11.37 -0.69 -9.17
CA GLY A 87 -12.11 0.32 -8.42
C GLY A 87 -13.63 0.17 -8.47
N PRO A 88 -14.35 1.14 -7.88
CA PRO A 88 -13.78 2.35 -7.28
C PRO A 88 -13.13 2.09 -5.92
N ASN A 89 -12.22 2.97 -5.51
CA ASN A 89 -11.70 3.14 -4.15
C ASN A 89 -11.01 1.94 -3.47
N SER A 90 -10.80 0.85 -4.22
CA SER A 90 -10.10 -0.34 -3.77
C SER A 90 -9.36 -0.99 -4.92
N VAL A 91 -8.07 -1.27 -4.73
CA VAL A 91 -7.24 -2.00 -5.69
C VAL A 91 -7.65 -3.48 -5.80
N LYS A 92 -8.42 -3.98 -4.84
CA LYS A 92 -8.89 -5.37 -4.79
C LYS A 92 -10.18 -5.62 -5.56
N VAL A 93 -10.87 -4.55 -5.95
CA VAL A 93 -12.04 -4.64 -6.82
C VAL A 93 -11.55 -4.51 -8.25
N SER A 94 -11.42 -5.63 -8.98
CA SER A 94 -10.99 -5.62 -10.37
C SER A 94 -12.14 -6.03 -11.27
N ASN A 95 -12.48 -5.20 -12.25
CA ASN A 95 -13.60 -5.42 -13.16
C ASN A 95 -13.08 -5.52 -14.60
N PRO A 96 -13.61 -6.45 -15.42
CA PRO A 96 -13.41 -6.42 -16.86
C PRO A 96 -13.86 -5.08 -17.45
N LEU A 97 -13.02 -4.47 -18.28
CA LEU A 97 -13.30 -3.18 -18.91
C LEU A 97 -14.63 -3.15 -19.69
N PRO A 98 -14.98 -4.17 -20.52
CA PRO A 98 -16.25 -4.16 -21.25
C PRO A 98 -17.48 -3.98 -20.34
N LEU A 99 -17.48 -4.58 -19.14
CA LEU A 99 -18.60 -4.46 -18.19
C LEU A 99 -18.70 -3.07 -17.55
N LEU A 100 -17.58 -2.35 -17.41
CA LEU A 100 -17.62 -0.96 -16.93
C LEU A 100 -17.99 0.02 -18.03
N GLU A 101 -17.56 -0.26 -19.26
CA GLU A 101 -17.86 0.58 -20.42
C GLU A 101 -19.37 0.65 -20.69
N GLU A 102 -20.08 -0.48 -20.57
CA GLU A 102 -21.55 -0.53 -20.66
C GLU A 102 -22.24 0.43 -19.68
N LYS A 103 -21.64 0.67 -18.51
CA LYS A 103 -22.21 1.53 -17.46
C LYS A 103 -22.02 3.02 -17.71
N HIS A 104 -21.19 3.40 -18.69
CA HIS A 104 -20.91 4.80 -19.04
C HIS A 104 -20.58 5.68 -17.82
N ILE A 105 -19.71 5.18 -16.93
CA ILE A 105 -19.34 5.88 -15.69
C ILE A 105 -18.60 7.18 -16.05
N PRO A 106 -19.17 8.37 -15.81
CA PRO A 106 -18.57 9.64 -16.22
C PRO A 106 -17.31 9.92 -15.39
N ILE A 107 -16.32 10.56 -16.00
CA ILE A 107 -15.11 11.00 -15.31
C ILE A 107 -14.96 12.52 -15.41
N GLN A 108 -14.33 13.11 -14.40
CA GLN A 108 -13.95 14.53 -14.41
C GLN A 108 -12.44 14.69 -14.54
N LYS A 109 -11.66 13.70 -14.07
CA LYS A 109 -10.19 13.77 -14.12
C LYS A 109 -9.59 12.45 -14.62
N ALA A 110 -8.60 12.56 -15.50
CA ALA A 110 -7.79 11.45 -15.98
C ALA A 110 -6.33 11.70 -15.61
N TYR A 111 -5.58 10.65 -15.27
CA TYR A 111 -4.19 10.80 -14.83
C TYR A 111 -3.27 9.75 -15.46
N LEU A 112 -2.35 10.20 -16.30
CA LEU A 112 -1.20 9.43 -16.75
C LEU A 112 0.04 9.92 -15.98
N VAL A 113 0.16 9.45 -14.76
CA VAL A 113 1.20 9.86 -13.80
C VAL A 113 1.76 8.60 -13.11
N SER A 114 2.64 8.79 -12.12
CA SER A 114 3.24 7.73 -11.28
C SER A 114 4.37 6.93 -11.94
N CYS A 115 5.23 6.40 -11.07
CA CYS A 115 6.31 5.48 -11.43
C CYS A 115 5.82 4.17 -12.07
N THR A 116 4.54 3.81 -11.88
CA THR A 116 4.01 2.52 -12.33
C THR A 116 3.79 2.51 -13.85
N ASN A 117 3.12 3.52 -14.40
CA ASN A 117 2.75 3.53 -15.83
C ASN A 117 2.94 4.90 -16.49
N SER A 118 4.05 5.57 -16.20
CA SER A 118 4.50 6.77 -16.94
C SER A 118 5.92 6.64 -17.44
N ARG A 119 6.29 5.44 -17.93
CA ARG A 119 7.54 5.20 -18.66
C ARG A 119 7.35 5.59 -20.13
N VAL A 120 8.44 5.67 -20.90
CA VAL A 120 8.39 6.08 -22.32
C VAL A 120 7.35 5.28 -23.12
N SER A 121 7.34 3.94 -22.96
CA SER A 121 6.37 3.07 -23.65
C SER A 121 4.92 3.27 -23.18
N ASP A 122 4.72 3.62 -21.90
CA ASP A 122 3.39 3.90 -21.35
C ASP A 122 2.84 5.21 -21.94
N ILE A 123 3.69 6.24 -22.04
CA ILE A 123 3.35 7.53 -22.63
C ILE A 123 3.05 7.37 -24.13
N ALA A 124 3.88 6.62 -24.85
CA ALA A 124 3.64 6.30 -26.26
C ALA A 124 2.30 5.57 -26.47
N ALA A 125 1.94 4.63 -25.60
CA ALA A 125 0.65 3.93 -25.68
C ALA A 125 -0.54 4.88 -25.51
N ALA A 126 -0.47 5.83 -24.57
CA ALA A 126 -1.49 6.86 -24.43
C ALA A 126 -1.51 7.85 -25.62
N ALA A 127 -0.34 8.25 -26.11
CA ALA A 127 -0.21 9.16 -27.24
C ALA A 127 -0.79 8.57 -28.53
N ALA A 128 -0.60 7.27 -28.76
CA ALA A 128 -1.18 6.54 -29.89
C ALA A 128 -2.72 6.61 -29.89
N VAL A 129 -3.35 6.51 -28.71
CA VAL A 129 -4.80 6.65 -28.54
C VAL A 129 -5.25 8.11 -28.71
N MET A 130 -4.49 9.06 -28.18
CA MET A 130 -4.82 10.49 -28.23
C MET A 130 -4.63 11.11 -29.62
N LYS A 131 -3.82 10.49 -30.50
CA LYS A 131 -3.51 11.04 -31.82
C LYS A 131 -4.79 11.34 -32.62
N GLY A 132 -4.95 12.60 -33.03
CA GLY A 132 -6.11 13.07 -33.79
C GLY A 132 -7.35 13.39 -32.95
N HIS A 133 -7.28 13.23 -31.62
CA HIS A 133 -8.39 13.46 -30.70
C HIS A 133 -8.11 14.63 -29.75
N LYS A 134 -9.14 15.03 -29.01
CA LYS A 134 -9.07 16.02 -27.93
C LYS A 134 -9.73 15.44 -26.68
N VAL A 135 -9.25 15.89 -25.51
CA VAL A 135 -9.90 15.63 -24.23
C VAL A 135 -11.35 16.14 -24.25
N ALA A 136 -12.28 15.35 -23.70
CA ALA A 136 -13.69 15.68 -23.67
C ALA A 136 -13.98 16.97 -22.88
N PRO A 137 -15.02 17.75 -23.24
CA PRO A 137 -15.45 18.90 -22.45
C PRO A 137 -15.75 18.51 -21.00
N GLY A 138 -15.22 19.28 -20.04
CA GLY A 138 -15.41 19.02 -18.61
C GLY A 138 -14.47 17.98 -18.00
N VAL A 139 -13.58 17.37 -18.80
CA VAL A 139 -12.54 16.47 -18.31
C VAL A 139 -11.19 17.19 -18.25
N GLU A 140 -10.46 16.98 -17.15
CA GLU A 140 -9.05 17.38 -17.05
C GLU A 140 -8.14 16.16 -17.13
N PHE A 141 -7.27 16.12 -18.13
CA PHE A 141 -6.30 15.04 -18.28
C PHE A 141 -4.91 15.52 -17.86
N TYR A 142 -4.36 14.95 -16.78
CA TYR A 142 -3.04 15.31 -16.25
C TYR A 142 -1.98 14.27 -16.64
N ILE A 143 -0.82 14.74 -17.09
CA ILE A 143 0.33 13.89 -17.47
C ILE A 143 1.57 14.27 -16.66
N ALA A 144 2.32 13.27 -16.18
CA ALA A 144 3.61 13.44 -15.50
C ALA A 144 4.51 12.25 -15.83
N ALA A 145 5.72 12.50 -16.35
CA ALA A 145 6.66 11.43 -16.61
C ALA A 145 7.19 10.80 -15.31
N ALA A 146 7.56 9.53 -15.35
CA ALA A 146 8.16 8.84 -14.20
C ALA A 146 9.52 9.43 -13.79
N SER A 147 10.20 10.17 -14.68
CA SER A 147 11.42 10.94 -14.40
C SER A 147 11.64 12.00 -15.48
N SER A 148 12.50 12.97 -15.22
CA SER A 148 12.91 13.97 -16.23
C SER A 148 13.57 13.33 -17.46
N ALA A 149 14.30 12.22 -17.29
CA ALA A 149 14.91 11.49 -18.40
C ALA A 149 13.85 10.81 -19.29
N VAL A 150 12.78 10.29 -18.68
CA VAL A 150 11.64 9.73 -19.43
C VAL A 150 10.89 10.83 -20.16
N GLN A 151 10.69 11.99 -19.52
CA GLN A 151 10.04 13.13 -20.16
C GLN A 151 10.80 13.58 -21.41
N GLN A 152 12.10 13.85 -21.27
CA GLN A 152 12.96 14.29 -22.38
C GLN A 152 12.95 13.31 -23.55
N GLU A 153 12.97 12.00 -23.27
CA GLU A 153 12.90 10.99 -24.31
C GLU A 153 11.52 10.97 -25.00
N SER A 154 10.44 11.12 -24.24
CA SER A 154 9.08 11.17 -24.79
C SER A 154 8.82 12.45 -25.62
N GLU A 155 9.38 13.58 -25.20
CA GLU A 155 9.40 14.84 -25.96
C GLU A 155 10.15 14.65 -27.28
N ARG A 156 11.36 14.05 -27.23
CA ARG A 156 12.16 13.76 -28.43
C ARG A 156 11.45 12.83 -29.42
N LEU A 157 10.62 11.91 -28.94
CA LEU A 157 9.82 11.00 -29.76
C LEU A 157 8.52 11.64 -30.28
N GLY A 158 8.13 12.81 -29.77
CA GLY A 158 6.89 13.51 -30.14
C GLY A 158 5.62 12.97 -29.47
N ASP A 159 5.75 11.95 -28.62
CA ASP A 159 4.62 11.36 -27.87
C ASP A 159 4.08 12.36 -26.83
N TRP A 160 4.98 13.09 -26.17
CA TRP A 160 4.62 14.10 -25.18
C TRP A 160 3.83 15.24 -25.80
N ASP A 161 4.29 15.76 -26.94
CA ASP A 161 3.63 16.82 -27.69
C ASP A 161 2.26 16.38 -28.20
N THR A 162 2.13 15.11 -28.61
CA THR A 162 0.83 14.55 -29.02
C THR A 162 -0.20 14.62 -27.89
N LEU A 163 0.21 14.33 -26.64
CA LEU A 163 -0.67 14.44 -25.48
C LEU A 163 -1.02 15.89 -25.14
N ILE A 164 -0.04 16.79 -25.16
CA ILE A 164 -0.27 18.24 -24.93
C ILE A 164 -1.23 18.80 -25.98
N LEU A 165 -0.99 18.50 -27.27
CA LEU A 165 -1.87 18.90 -28.36
C LEU A 165 -3.26 18.29 -28.20
N GLY A 166 -3.40 17.10 -27.63
CA GLY A 166 -4.68 16.49 -27.25
C GLY A 166 -5.44 17.23 -26.13
N GLY A 167 -4.78 18.15 -25.41
CA GLY A 167 -5.36 18.88 -24.28
C GLY A 167 -4.91 18.38 -22.91
N ALA A 168 -3.88 17.54 -22.84
CA ALA A 168 -3.30 17.13 -21.57
C ALA A 168 -2.59 18.29 -20.85
N LYS A 169 -2.69 18.32 -19.53
CA LYS A 169 -2.06 19.27 -18.62
C LYS A 169 -0.82 18.65 -18.00
N THR A 170 0.33 19.26 -18.21
CA THR A 170 1.61 18.75 -17.71
C THR A 170 1.80 19.05 -16.23
N LEU A 171 2.30 18.07 -15.49
CA LEU A 171 2.81 18.22 -14.13
C LEU A 171 4.32 17.94 -14.12
N PRO A 172 5.07 18.45 -13.12
CA PRO A 172 6.46 18.08 -12.94
C PRO A 172 6.64 16.56 -12.83
N ALA A 173 7.73 16.03 -13.38
CA ALA A 173 8.08 14.62 -13.23
C ALA A 173 8.17 14.25 -11.75
N GLY A 174 7.28 13.37 -11.29
CA GLY A 174 7.13 13.05 -9.88
C GLY A 174 5.80 12.38 -9.55
N CYS A 175 5.51 12.25 -8.26
CA CYS A 175 4.32 11.54 -7.78
C CYS A 175 3.01 12.31 -8.02
N GLY A 176 2.97 13.60 -7.66
CA GLY A 176 1.79 14.46 -7.79
C GLY A 176 0.51 13.84 -7.21
N PRO A 177 -0.63 13.89 -7.94
CA PRO A 177 -1.91 13.38 -7.47
C PRO A 177 -1.95 11.90 -7.07
N CYS A 178 -0.98 11.08 -7.52
CA CYS A 178 -0.88 9.66 -7.13
C CYS A 178 -0.79 9.44 -5.61
N ILE A 179 -0.29 10.45 -4.89
CA ILE A 179 -0.14 10.42 -3.43
C ILE A 179 -1.00 11.47 -2.72
N GLY A 180 -1.91 12.11 -3.45
CA GLY A 180 -2.81 13.12 -2.90
C GLY A 180 -2.16 14.49 -2.69
N LEU A 181 -1.13 14.84 -3.49
CA LEU A 181 -0.44 16.12 -3.40
C LEU A 181 -0.40 16.86 -4.75
N GLY A 182 -0.29 18.18 -4.68
CA GLY A 182 -0.12 19.04 -5.85
C GLY A 182 -1.44 19.40 -6.55
N VAL A 183 -1.33 19.72 -7.84
CA VAL A 183 -2.42 20.23 -8.67
C VAL A 183 -3.26 19.08 -9.23
N GLY A 184 -4.57 19.29 -9.32
CA GLY A 184 -5.49 18.36 -9.97
C GLY A 184 -6.00 17.26 -9.05
N LEU A 185 -6.01 17.43 -7.72
CA LEU A 185 -6.62 16.47 -6.80
C LEU A 185 -8.12 16.33 -7.05
N LEU A 186 -8.67 15.13 -6.85
CA LEU A 186 -10.11 14.90 -6.94
C LEU A 186 -10.86 15.71 -5.88
N GLU A 187 -11.94 16.36 -6.29
CA GLU A 187 -12.85 17.07 -5.38
C GLU A 187 -14.02 16.16 -4.97
N GLU A 188 -14.87 16.66 -4.06
CA GLU A 188 -16.05 15.93 -3.60
C GLU A 188 -16.97 15.52 -4.76
N GLY A 189 -17.40 14.25 -4.75
CA GLY A 189 -18.30 13.69 -5.77
C GLY A 189 -17.67 13.42 -7.13
N GLN A 190 -16.42 13.85 -7.37
CA GLN A 190 -15.74 13.61 -8.65
C GLN A 190 -15.31 12.16 -8.81
N THR A 191 -15.29 11.71 -10.07
CA THR A 191 -14.71 10.43 -10.48
C THR A 191 -13.44 10.66 -11.28
N GLY A 192 -12.38 9.94 -10.89
CA GLY A 192 -11.09 9.94 -11.57
C GLY A 192 -10.69 8.56 -12.07
N ILE A 193 -10.03 8.51 -13.23
CA ILE A 193 -9.38 7.30 -13.74
C ILE A 193 -7.87 7.55 -13.90
N SER A 194 -7.04 6.62 -13.42
CA SER A 194 -5.59 6.84 -13.38
C SER A 194 -4.77 5.62 -13.77
N ALA A 195 -3.59 5.85 -14.32
CA ALA A 195 -2.58 4.83 -14.58
C ALA A 195 -1.64 4.64 -13.37
N THR A 196 -2.16 4.89 -12.16
CA THR A 196 -1.40 4.69 -10.92
C THR A 196 -1.64 3.28 -10.37
N ASN A 197 -1.01 2.96 -9.24
CA ASN A 197 -1.14 1.65 -8.58
C ASN A 197 -2.10 1.64 -7.39
N ARG A 198 -2.61 2.80 -6.93
CA ARG A 198 -3.42 2.89 -5.70
C ARG A 198 -4.54 3.90 -5.84
N ASN A 199 -5.74 3.46 -5.51
CA ASN A 199 -6.97 4.25 -5.56
C ASN A 199 -7.69 4.31 -4.22
N TYR A 200 -7.04 4.08 -3.07
CA TYR A 200 -7.76 4.05 -1.78
C TYR A 200 -8.60 5.31 -1.53
N LYS A 201 -9.66 5.18 -0.73
CA LYS A 201 -10.49 6.32 -0.29
C LYS A 201 -9.60 7.47 0.22
N GLY A 202 -9.80 8.68 -0.33
CA GLY A 202 -9.02 9.87 0.03
C GLY A 202 -7.57 9.89 -0.47
N ARG A 203 -7.14 8.92 -1.28
CA ARG A 203 -5.75 8.81 -1.75
C ARG A 203 -5.37 9.90 -2.76
N MET A 204 -6.26 10.20 -3.69
CA MET A 204 -6.02 11.12 -4.82
C MET A 204 -6.73 12.46 -4.65
N GLY A 205 -7.25 12.76 -3.46
CA GLY A 205 -8.05 13.94 -3.18
C GLY A 205 -9.12 13.68 -2.13
N HIS A 206 -10.31 14.20 -2.33
CA HIS A 206 -11.40 14.16 -1.37
C HIS A 206 -11.84 12.71 -1.03
N PRO A 207 -12.12 12.38 0.24
CA PRO A 207 -12.57 11.03 0.64
C PRO A 207 -13.89 10.56 0.00
N ASN A 208 -14.73 11.48 -0.46
CA ASN A 208 -16.00 11.18 -1.16
C ASN A 208 -15.83 11.07 -2.69
N ALA A 209 -14.63 11.27 -3.22
CA ALA A 209 -14.34 11.04 -4.65
C ALA A 209 -14.24 9.54 -4.96
N GLN A 210 -14.43 9.17 -6.22
CA GLN A 210 -14.25 7.80 -6.72
C GLN A 210 -13.00 7.72 -7.60
N ALA A 211 -12.05 6.87 -7.24
CA ALA A 211 -10.82 6.67 -8.01
C ALA A 211 -10.77 5.26 -8.63
N TYR A 212 -10.45 5.20 -9.92
CA TYR A 212 -10.26 3.98 -10.70
C TYR A 212 -8.82 3.88 -11.22
N LEU A 213 -8.34 2.66 -11.38
CA LEU A 213 -7.02 2.33 -11.94
C LEU A 213 -7.18 1.60 -13.26
N ALA A 214 -6.45 2.02 -14.29
CA ALA A 214 -6.46 1.39 -15.61
C ALA A 214 -5.11 1.55 -16.32
N SER A 215 -4.94 0.92 -17.48
CA SER A 215 -3.74 1.10 -18.29
C SER A 215 -3.68 2.50 -18.93
N PRO A 216 -2.50 2.99 -19.34
CA PRO A 216 -2.35 4.27 -20.04
C PRO A 216 -3.30 4.47 -21.23
N ALA A 217 -3.50 3.42 -22.04
CA ALA A 217 -4.37 3.47 -23.21
C ALA A 217 -5.86 3.64 -22.81
N VAL A 218 -6.32 2.94 -21.77
CA VAL A 218 -7.70 3.05 -21.26
C VAL A 218 -7.92 4.43 -20.62
N VAL A 219 -6.94 4.96 -19.88
CA VAL A 219 -7.01 6.32 -19.32
C VAL A 219 -7.11 7.37 -20.42
N ALA A 220 -6.30 7.26 -21.48
CA ALA A 220 -6.34 8.18 -22.61
C ALA A 220 -7.68 8.11 -23.35
N ALA A 221 -8.18 6.90 -23.62
CA ALA A 221 -9.49 6.70 -24.25
C ALA A 221 -10.61 7.32 -23.41
N SER A 222 -10.59 7.06 -22.10
CA SER A 222 -11.57 7.60 -21.17
C SER A 222 -11.52 9.13 -21.11
N ALA A 223 -10.32 9.73 -21.20
CA ALA A 223 -10.15 11.18 -21.25
C ALA A 223 -10.75 11.80 -22.53
N ILE A 224 -10.68 11.09 -23.66
CA ILE A 224 -11.26 11.52 -24.94
C ILE A 224 -12.78 11.41 -24.93
N ARG A 225 -13.33 10.35 -24.31
CA ARG A 225 -14.78 10.07 -24.30
C ARG A 225 -15.54 10.72 -23.15
N GLY A 226 -14.89 11.01 -22.02
CA GLY A 226 -15.51 11.57 -20.82
C GLY A 226 -16.17 10.55 -19.88
N TYR A 227 -15.99 9.27 -20.15
CA TYR A 227 -16.41 8.16 -19.30
C TYR A 227 -15.42 6.99 -19.41
N ILE A 228 -15.48 6.02 -18.49
CA ILE A 228 -14.57 4.87 -18.49
C ILE A 228 -14.81 3.99 -19.73
N CYS A 229 -13.82 3.90 -20.64
CA CYS A 229 -13.92 3.11 -21.88
C CYS A 229 -12.56 2.64 -22.40
N GLY A 230 -12.57 1.66 -23.32
CA GLY A 230 -11.39 1.23 -24.07
C GLY A 230 -11.03 2.14 -25.25
N PRO A 231 -9.80 1.99 -25.80
CA PRO A 231 -9.42 2.68 -27.03
C PRO A 231 -10.11 2.05 -28.25
N ASP A 232 -10.38 2.84 -29.29
CA ASP A 232 -11.05 2.39 -30.52
C ASP A 232 -10.28 1.27 -31.27
N SER A 233 -8.98 1.13 -31.03
CA SER A 233 -8.15 0.04 -31.56
C SER A 233 -8.44 -1.33 -30.92
N LEU A 234 -9.19 -1.35 -29.82
CA LEU A 234 -9.59 -2.57 -29.12
C LEU A 234 -10.85 -3.12 -29.79
N ASP A 235 -10.70 -4.13 -30.65
CA ASP A 235 -11.84 -4.83 -31.24
C ASP A 235 -12.52 -5.74 -30.20
N PRO A 236 -13.78 -5.47 -29.78
CA PRO A 236 -14.48 -6.32 -28.83
C PRO A 236 -14.68 -7.75 -29.33
N ALA A 237 -14.76 -7.96 -30.64
CA ALA A 237 -14.92 -9.29 -31.23
C ALA A 237 -13.61 -10.11 -31.18
N ALA A 238 -12.46 -9.46 -31.06
CA ALA A 238 -11.16 -10.09 -30.91
C ALA A 238 -10.80 -10.42 -29.45
N LEU A 239 -11.60 -9.94 -28.47
CA LEU A 239 -11.37 -10.21 -27.07
C LEU A 239 -11.84 -11.62 -26.67
N PRO A 240 -11.14 -12.28 -25.73
CA PRO A 240 -11.67 -13.50 -25.12
C PRO A 240 -12.99 -13.20 -24.40
N PRO A 241 -13.82 -14.23 -24.13
CA PRO A 241 -15.07 -14.06 -23.41
C PRO A 241 -14.88 -13.29 -22.11
N VAL A 242 -15.79 -12.37 -21.80
CA VAL A 242 -15.73 -11.52 -20.60
C VAL A 242 -16.04 -12.35 -19.36
N ARG A 243 -15.00 -13.01 -18.83
CA ARG A 243 -15.04 -13.84 -17.62
C ARG A 243 -13.78 -13.62 -16.79
N ALA A 244 -13.76 -14.15 -15.57
CA ALA A 244 -12.53 -14.20 -14.78
C ALA A 244 -11.43 -14.93 -15.58
N PRO A 245 -10.18 -14.42 -15.60
CA PRO A 245 -9.09 -15.08 -16.29
C PRO A 245 -8.91 -16.49 -15.72
N THR A 246 -8.53 -17.44 -16.57
CA THR A 246 -8.25 -18.80 -16.14
C THR A 246 -6.98 -18.79 -15.28
N PHE A 247 -7.12 -19.24 -14.04
CA PHE A 247 -6.02 -19.35 -13.09
C PHE A 247 -6.10 -20.67 -12.31
N SER A 248 -4.95 -21.17 -11.88
CA SER A 248 -4.85 -22.28 -10.93
C SER A 248 -3.84 -21.97 -9.84
N ILE A 249 -4.05 -22.58 -8.68
CA ILE A 249 -3.17 -22.49 -7.51
C ILE A 249 -2.77 -23.90 -7.15
N GLU A 250 -1.50 -24.22 -7.27
CA GLU A 250 -0.92 -25.48 -6.83
C GLU A 250 -0.14 -25.21 -5.54
N THR A 251 -0.57 -25.79 -4.43
CA THR A 251 0.15 -25.68 -3.15
C THR A 251 0.90 -26.98 -2.89
N SER A 252 2.16 -26.88 -2.46
CA SER A 252 2.92 -28.06 -2.08
C SER A 252 2.36 -28.61 -0.76
N ASN A 253 1.66 -29.75 -0.81
CA ASN A 253 1.17 -30.47 0.38
C ASN A 253 2.28 -31.10 1.25
N LYS A 254 3.56 -30.85 0.92
CA LYS A 254 4.64 -31.06 1.89
C LYS A 254 4.50 -30.00 2.97
N ALA A 255 3.61 -30.25 3.92
CA ALA A 255 3.83 -29.80 5.27
C ALA A 255 5.21 -30.33 5.66
N GLY A 256 6.24 -29.50 5.52
CA GLY A 256 7.47 -29.70 6.29
C GLY A 256 7.01 -29.95 7.72
N PRO A 257 7.62 -30.91 8.45
CA PRO A 257 7.16 -31.28 9.78
C PRO A 257 6.89 -29.98 10.51
N SER A 258 5.61 -29.77 10.85
CA SER A 258 5.26 -28.67 11.74
C SER A 258 6.11 -28.98 12.95
N ALA A 259 7.23 -28.28 13.07
CA ALA A 259 7.94 -28.23 14.30
C ALA A 259 6.88 -27.66 15.22
N SER A 260 6.22 -28.56 15.94
CA SER A 260 6.00 -28.44 17.37
C SER A 260 7.32 -27.97 17.97
N ALA A 261 7.71 -26.73 17.66
CA ALA A 261 8.53 -25.93 18.53
C ALA A 261 7.68 -25.91 19.78
N ALA A 262 8.05 -26.78 20.73
CA ALA A 262 7.61 -26.67 22.10
C ALA A 262 7.62 -25.17 22.40
N THR A 263 6.48 -24.64 22.83
CA THR A 263 6.27 -23.22 23.09
C THR A 263 7.36 -22.79 24.06
N ALA A 264 8.50 -22.34 23.53
CA ALA A 264 9.55 -21.76 24.33
C ALA A 264 8.87 -20.55 24.94
N GLN A 265 8.68 -20.57 26.26
CA GLN A 265 8.18 -19.41 26.95
C GLN A 265 9.21 -18.31 26.71
N GLU A 266 8.87 -17.36 25.83
CA GLU A 266 9.64 -16.16 25.63
C GLU A 266 9.75 -15.47 27.01
N PRO A 267 10.97 -15.26 27.54
CA PRO A 267 11.12 -14.66 28.84
C PRO A 267 10.57 -13.23 28.80
N LEU A 268 9.84 -12.86 29.84
CA LEU A 268 9.39 -11.48 30.03
C LEU A 268 10.58 -10.64 30.52
N LEU A 269 10.99 -9.66 29.74
CA LEU A 269 12.14 -8.80 30.07
C LEU A 269 11.79 -7.84 31.22
N PRO A 270 12.72 -7.59 32.16
CA PRO A 270 12.52 -6.60 33.21
C PRO A 270 12.14 -5.23 32.66
N GLY A 271 11.06 -4.64 33.19
CA GLY A 271 10.55 -3.32 32.78
C GLY A 271 9.58 -3.36 31.59
N PHE A 272 9.48 -4.48 30.87
CA PHE A 272 8.43 -4.64 29.86
C PHE A 272 7.10 -4.94 30.58
N PRO A 273 5.97 -4.32 30.15
CA PRO A 273 4.69 -4.52 30.82
C PRO A 273 4.27 -5.99 30.83
N GLU A 274 3.82 -6.48 31.97
CA GLU A 274 3.26 -7.84 32.08
C GLU A 274 1.88 -7.91 31.43
N ILE A 275 1.13 -6.81 31.50
CA ILE A 275 -0.24 -6.72 31.00
C ILE A 275 -0.38 -5.46 30.15
N PHE A 276 -1.08 -5.58 29.02
CA PHE A 276 -1.66 -4.45 28.30
C PHE A 276 -3.17 -4.44 28.54
N SER A 277 -3.74 -3.30 28.91
CA SER A 277 -5.16 -3.23 29.22
C SER A 277 -5.78 -1.86 28.95
N GLY A 278 -7.10 -1.85 28.72
CA GLY A 278 -7.90 -0.65 28.60
C GLY A 278 -9.14 -0.87 27.73
N PRO A 279 -9.83 0.22 27.34
CA PRO A 279 -10.98 0.17 26.45
C PRO A 279 -10.63 -0.45 25.11
N LEU A 280 -11.53 -1.26 24.56
CA LEU A 280 -11.38 -1.89 23.25
C LEU A 280 -12.22 -1.12 22.22
N LEU A 281 -11.55 -0.66 21.17
CA LEU A 281 -12.19 -0.14 19.96
C LEU A 281 -12.04 -1.16 18.83
N PHE A 282 -13.13 -1.48 18.13
CA PHE A 282 -13.11 -2.41 17.01
C PHE A 282 -13.37 -1.68 15.69
N ALA A 283 -12.40 -1.71 14.78
CA ALA A 283 -12.53 -1.22 13.41
C ALA A 283 -12.82 -2.42 12.49
N PRO A 284 -14.10 -2.76 12.18
CA PRO A 284 -14.49 -3.91 11.37
C PRO A 284 -14.13 -3.74 9.88
N GLN A 285 -12.84 -3.69 9.57
CA GLN A 285 -12.33 -3.41 8.24
C GLN A 285 -11.17 -4.33 7.90
N ASP A 286 -11.33 -5.09 6.81
CA ASP A 286 -10.22 -5.78 6.17
C ASP A 286 -9.47 -4.80 5.25
N ASN A 287 -8.16 -4.98 5.11
CA ASN A 287 -7.29 -4.12 4.30
C ASN A 287 -7.35 -2.64 4.71
N LEU A 288 -7.53 -2.36 6.00
CA LEU A 288 -7.39 -0.99 6.52
C LEU A 288 -5.95 -0.53 6.29
N ASN A 289 -5.77 0.27 5.25
CA ASN A 289 -4.47 0.61 4.71
C ASN A 289 -3.83 1.81 5.44
N THR A 290 -2.55 2.06 5.20
CA THR A 290 -1.86 3.17 5.87
C THR A 290 -2.37 4.56 5.48
N ASP A 291 -3.10 4.75 4.37
CA ASP A 291 -3.79 6.03 4.09
C ASP A 291 -5.02 6.19 4.95
N GLY A 292 -5.69 5.09 5.28
CA GLY A 292 -6.77 5.03 6.25
C GLY A 292 -6.28 5.37 7.65
N ILE A 293 -5.08 4.90 8.05
CA ILE A 293 -4.49 5.14 9.38
C ILE A 293 -3.81 6.52 9.48
N TYR A 294 -3.05 6.92 8.47
CA TYR A 294 -2.35 8.22 8.43
C TYR A 294 -2.41 8.80 7.01
N PRO A 295 -3.23 9.83 6.77
CA PRO A 295 -3.48 10.34 5.42
C PRO A 295 -2.22 10.77 4.66
N GLY A 296 -2.16 10.44 3.36
CA GLY A 296 -1.03 10.76 2.47
C GLY A 296 -0.64 12.23 2.41
N LYS A 297 -1.62 13.12 2.56
CA LYS A 297 -1.44 14.58 2.56
C LYS A 297 -0.48 15.11 3.64
N TYR A 298 -0.22 14.33 4.70
CA TYR A 298 0.70 14.70 5.78
C TYR A 298 2.10 14.07 5.65
N THR A 299 2.37 13.28 4.62
CA THR A 299 3.60 12.46 4.53
C THR A 299 4.88 13.29 4.46
N TYR A 300 4.85 14.47 3.84
CA TYR A 300 6.02 15.34 3.65
C TYR A 300 5.91 16.64 4.45
N GLN A 301 5.22 16.59 5.59
CA GLN A 301 5.24 17.65 6.58
C GLN A 301 6.31 17.29 7.61
N ASP A 302 7.56 17.68 7.35
CA ASP A 302 8.73 17.25 8.13
C ASP A 302 8.71 17.76 9.59
N ASP A 303 7.91 18.80 9.87
CA ASP A 303 7.74 19.43 11.18
C ASP A 303 6.48 18.95 11.93
N ILE A 304 5.79 17.91 11.45
CA ILE A 304 4.57 17.43 12.08
C ILE A 304 4.85 16.82 13.46
N THR A 305 4.29 17.44 14.50
CA THR A 305 4.45 16.99 15.88
C THR A 305 3.68 15.69 16.16
N LEU A 306 4.10 14.93 17.18
CA LEU A 306 3.36 13.73 17.62
C LEU A 306 1.91 14.05 18.03
N ALA A 307 1.69 15.22 18.65
CA ALA A 307 0.33 15.69 18.98
C ALA A 307 -0.51 15.86 17.71
N ARG A 308 0.05 16.50 16.67
CA ARG A 308 -0.65 16.64 15.39
C ARG A 308 -0.86 15.30 14.70
N GLN A 309 0.10 14.37 14.78
CA GLN A 309 -0.10 13.00 14.27
C GLN A 309 -1.25 12.28 14.98
N ALA A 310 -1.38 12.47 16.31
CA ALA A 310 -2.48 11.91 17.10
C ALA A 310 -3.85 12.49 16.68
N GLU A 311 -3.91 13.77 16.34
CA GLU A 311 -5.17 14.42 15.89
C GLU A 311 -5.66 13.91 14.53
N VAL A 312 -4.74 13.52 13.63
CA VAL A 312 -5.08 13.11 12.26
C VAL A 312 -5.13 11.59 12.09
N VAL A 313 -4.87 10.83 13.14
CA VAL A 313 -4.88 9.37 13.09
C VAL A 313 -6.28 8.88 12.72
N MET A 314 -6.33 7.95 11.78
CA MET A 314 -7.54 7.36 11.21
C MET A 314 -8.49 8.32 10.48
N GLU A 315 -8.13 9.59 10.23
CA GLU A 315 -9.00 10.62 9.62
C GLU A 315 -9.66 10.18 8.30
N ASN A 316 -8.93 9.47 7.43
CA ASN A 316 -9.49 9.00 6.15
C ASN A 316 -10.41 7.78 6.29
N TYR A 317 -10.28 7.04 7.38
CA TYR A 317 -11.15 5.91 7.70
C TYR A 317 -12.36 6.37 8.50
N ASP A 318 -12.13 6.92 9.69
CA ASP A 318 -13.12 7.40 10.66
C ASP A 318 -12.65 8.72 11.30
N PRO A 319 -13.19 9.88 10.87
CA PRO A 319 -12.87 11.18 11.45
C PRO A 319 -13.18 11.30 12.96
N GLY A 320 -14.06 10.46 13.49
CA GLY A 320 -14.41 10.43 14.92
C GLY A 320 -13.41 9.66 15.79
N PHE A 321 -12.47 8.92 15.18
CA PHE A 321 -11.57 8.03 15.91
C PHE A 321 -10.65 8.78 16.90
N ALA A 322 -9.92 9.80 16.45
CA ALA A 322 -8.97 10.51 17.30
C ALA A 322 -9.65 11.19 18.52
N PRO A 323 -10.78 11.92 18.36
CA PRO A 323 -11.54 12.44 19.51
C PRO A 323 -12.06 11.35 20.44
N LEU A 324 -12.49 10.21 19.90
CA LEU A 324 -12.99 9.08 20.69
C LEU A 324 -11.88 8.52 21.58
N VAL A 325 -10.70 8.25 21.02
CA VAL A 325 -9.54 7.74 21.78
C VAL A 325 -9.14 8.72 22.88
N ALA A 326 -9.10 10.02 22.58
CA ALA A 326 -8.78 11.06 23.57
C ALA A 326 -9.78 11.09 24.74
N SER A 327 -11.08 10.87 24.47
CA SER A 327 -12.11 10.85 25.53
C SER A 327 -11.97 9.64 26.46
N LEU A 328 -11.57 8.48 25.91
CA LEU A 328 -11.37 7.24 26.66
C LEU A 328 -10.11 7.27 27.53
N GLN A 329 -9.05 7.98 27.14
CA GLN A 329 -7.82 8.09 27.91
C GLN A 329 -7.98 8.81 29.25
N ASN A 330 -8.87 9.80 29.30
CA ASN A 330 -9.10 10.60 30.51
C ASN A 330 -9.76 9.81 31.65
N THR A 331 -10.11 8.54 31.44
CA THR A 331 -10.74 7.67 32.43
C THR A 331 -9.76 6.77 33.17
N ASN A 332 -8.47 6.78 32.80
CA ASN A 332 -7.49 5.82 33.32
C ASN A 332 -6.82 6.30 34.62
N THR A 333 -7.11 5.63 35.73
CA THR A 333 -6.62 5.99 37.09
C THR A 333 -5.64 4.97 37.66
N ASN A 334 -5.27 3.93 36.90
CA ASN A 334 -4.41 2.85 37.39
C ASN A 334 -2.93 3.29 37.44
N THR A 335 -2.29 3.10 38.60
CA THR A 335 -0.89 3.45 38.87
C THR A 335 0.05 2.25 38.86
N ASP A 336 -0.45 1.04 38.56
CA ASP A 336 0.35 -0.18 38.47
C ASP A 336 1.34 -0.13 37.30
N ILE A 337 2.63 -0.08 37.63
CA ILE A 337 3.74 -0.02 36.67
C ILE A 337 3.87 -1.29 35.82
N THR A 338 3.30 -2.42 36.27
CA THR A 338 3.34 -3.70 35.53
C THR A 338 2.29 -3.76 34.42
N THR A 339 1.32 -2.85 34.44
CA THR A 339 0.23 -2.78 33.46
C THR A 339 0.37 -1.55 32.57
N LYS A 340 0.58 -1.76 31.26
CA LYS A 340 0.49 -0.68 30.27
C LYS A 340 -0.95 -0.42 29.90
N GLN A 341 -1.45 0.71 30.37
CA GLN A 341 -2.79 1.21 30.08
C GLN A 341 -2.86 1.94 28.73
N GLY A 342 -3.99 1.81 28.02
CA GLY A 342 -4.32 2.58 26.83
C GLY A 342 -5.48 1.98 26.03
N VAL A 343 -5.91 2.67 24.96
CA VAL A 343 -6.98 2.15 24.11
C VAL A 343 -6.42 1.02 23.24
N ILE A 344 -7.07 -0.14 23.26
CA ILE A 344 -6.66 -1.30 22.47
C ILE A 344 -7.48 -1.32 21.18
N LEU A 345 -6.81 -1.17 20.05
CA LEU A 345 -7.44 -1.21 18.74
C LEU A 345 -7.48 -2.66 18.24
N VAL A 346 -8.66 -3.14 17.86
CA VAL A 346 -8.84 -4.39 17.14
C VAL A 346 -9.30 -4.11 15.72
N SER A 347 -8.72 -4.78 14.72
CA SER A 347 -9.13 -4.62 13.32
C SER A 347 -9.17 -5.95 12.55
N GLY A 348 -9.59 -5.90 11.29
CA GLY A 348 -9.72 -7.05 10.41
C GLY A 348 -8.38 -7.64 9.97
N TYR A 349 -8.37 -8.27 8.80
CA TYR A 349 -7.20 -8.86 8.18
C TYR A 349 -6.42 -7.83 7.37
N ASN A 350 -5.10 -8.05 7.25
CA ASN A 350 -4.17 -7.22 6.48
C ASN A 350 -4.17 -5.74 6.91
N PHE A 351 -4.19 -5.49 8.23
CA PHE A 351 -4.14 -4.15 8.81
C PHE A 351 -2.79 -3.46 8.51
N GLY A 352 -2.83 -2.18 8.14
CA GLY A 352 -1.65 -1.41 7.77
C GLY A 352 -1.09 -1.74 6.38
N THR A 353 -1.89 -2.29 5.48
CA THR A 353 -1.43 -2.55 4.10
C THR A 353 -1.16 -1.25 3.32
N GLY A 354 -0.40 -1.33 2.22
CA GLY A 354 -0.17 -0.19 1.33
C GLY A 354 1.16 0.53 1.56
N SER A 355 1.13 1.82 1.89
CA SER A 355 2.33 2.67 1.93
C SER A 355 3.23 2.36 3.11
N SER A 356 4.54 2.50 2.94
CA SER A 356 5.57 2.20 3.94
C SER A 356 5.76 3.29 5.02
N ARG A 357 4.81 4.23 5.14
CA ARG A 357 4.88 5.33 6.09
C ARG A 357 4.93 4.78 7.50
N GLU A 358 6.00 5.08 8.23
CA GLU A 358 6.10 4.71 9.64
C GLU A 358 5.18 5.53 10.53
N GLN A 359 4.76 6.71 10.05
CA GLN A 359 3.86 7.61 10.76
C GLN A 359 2.52 6.96 11.09
N ALA A 360 2.09 5.94 10.33
CA ALA A 360 0.90 5.16 10.67
C ALA A 360 1.02 4.47 12.04
N ALA A 361 2.22 4.03 12.44
CA ALA A 361 2.46 3.44 13.76
C ALA A 361 2.65 4.51 14.84
N THR A 362 3.44 5.57 14.57
CA THR A 362 3.68 6.63 15.55
C THR A 362 2.42 7.43 15.85
N ALA A 363 1.55 7.67 14.87
CA ALA A 363 0.27 8.35 15.07
C ALA A 363 -0.68 7.57 16.00
N LEU A 364 -0.77 6.24 15.83
CA LEU A 364 -1.54 5.38 16.75
C LEU A 364 -0.94 5.44 18.17
N LYS A 365 0.38 5.31 18.30
CA LYS A 365 1.06 5.38 19.60
C LYS A 365 0.89 6.74 20.26
N ALA A 366 0.98 7.83 19.50
CA ALA A 366 0.82 9.21 19.98
C ALA A 366 -0.62 9.53 20.39
N ALA A 367 -1.60 8.97 19.68
CA ALA A 367 -2.99 8.97 20.11
C ALA A 367 -3.22 8.08 21.34
N GLY A 368 -2.21 7.32 21.80
CA GLY A 368 -2.19 6.43 22.95
C GLY A 368 -3.01 5.15 22.77
N VAL A 369 -2.86 4.57 21.58
CA VAL A 369 -3.05 3.15 21.30
C VAL A 369 -1.70 2.44 21.51
N PRO A 370 -1.47 1.74 22.63
CA PRO A 370 -0.19 1.09 22.90
C PRO A 370 -0.03 -0.26 22.19
N LEU A 371 -1.14 -0.85 21.73
CA LEU A 371 -1.19 -2.18 21.16
C LEU A 371 -2.36 -2.31 20.17
N VAL A 372 -2.09 -2.99 19.06
CA VAL A 372 -3.10 -3.34 18.04
C VAL A 372 -3.25 -4.85 17.94
N ILE A 373 -4.49 -5.34 17.90
CA ILE A 373 -4.82 -6.73 17.56
C ILE A 373 -5.47 -6.76 16.17
N ALA A 374 -5.05 -7.69 15.31
CA ALA A 374 -5.65 -7.85 13.99
C ALA A 374 -5.79 -9.32 13.59
N GLY A 375 -6.53 -9.61 12.53
CA GLY A 375 -6.56 -10.95 11.94
C GLY A 375 -5.22 -11.28 11.26
N SER A 376 -4.60 -10.27 10.66
CA SER A 376 -3.22 -10.27 10.14
C SER A 376 -2.77 -8.82 9.88
N PHE A 377 -1.47 -8.62 9.71
CA PHE A 377 -0.89 -7.30 9.41
C PHE A 377 -0.22 -7.28 8.03
N GLY A 378 -0.12 -6.09 7.43
CA GLY A 378 0.81 -5.86 6.32
C GLY A 378 2.25 -5.84 6.84
N ASP A 379 3.16 -6.57 6.18
CA ASP A 379 4.53 -6.78 6.65
C ASP A 379 5.30 -5.49 6.94
N ILE A 380 5.19 -4.51 6.06
CA ILE A 380 5.89 -3.23 6.21
C ILE A 380 5.37 -2.46 7.43
N PHE A 381 4.05 -2.42 7.62
CA PHE A 381 3.46 -1.78 8.79
C PHE A 381 3.88 -2.50 10.07
N LYS A 382 3.83 -3.85 10.10
CA LYS A 382 4.24 -4.64 11.27
C LYS A 382 5.68 -4.35 11.66
N ARG A 383 6.60 -4.29 10.68
CA ARG A 383 7.99 -3.91 10.91
C ARG A 383 8.13 -2.48 11.44
N ASN A 384 7.43 -1.52 10.84
CA ASN A 384 7.46 -0.13 11.30
C ASN A 384 6.89 0.02 12.72
N ALA A 385 5.82 -0.71 13.05
CA ALA A 385 5.23 -0.75 14.37
C ALA A 385 6.22 -1.24 15.41
N ILE A 386 6.87 -2.40 15.17
CA ILE A 386 7.92 -2.94 16.04
C ILE A 386 9.07 -1.93 16.21
N ASN A 387 9.56 -1.35 15.11
CA ASN A 387 10.63 -0.36 15.15
C ASN A 387 10.25 0.91 15.92
N ASN A 388 8.96 1.22 16.06
CA ASN A 388 8.47 2.38 16.80
C ASN A 388 7.92 2.02 18.19
N GLY A 389 8.08 0.77 18.64
CA GLY A 389 7.59 0.31 19.94
C GLY A 389 6.06 0.21 20.03
N LEU A 390 5.36 0.01 18.91
CA LEU A 390 3.94 -0.34 18.88
C LEU A 390 3.80 -1.87 18.80
N VAL A 391 3.10 -2.46 19.78
CA VAL A 391 2.92 -3.92 19.83
C VAL A 391 1.79 -4.35 18.88
N CYS A 392 2.05 -5.39 18.08
CA CYS A 392 1.07 -5.95 17.15
C CYS A 392 0.86 -7.44 17.44
N LEU A 393 -0.39 -7.84 17.70
CA LEU A 393 -0.78 -9.21 18.00
C LEU A 393 -1.82 -9.73 17.02
N GLU A 394 -1.71 -10.99 16.62
CA GLU A 394 -2.65 -11.60 15.67
C GLU A 394 -3.63 -12.50 16.44
N SER A 395 -4.94 -12.27 16.26
CA SER A 395 -6.01 -13.08 16.82
C SER A 395 -7.17 -13.22 15.85
N PRO A 396 -7.10 -14.17 14.89
CA PRO A 396 -8.20 -14.44 13.96
C PRO A 396 -9.53 -14.77 14.66
N GLU A 397 -9.47 -15.48 15.79
CA GLU A 397 -10.65 -15.87 16.58
C GLU A 397 -11.36 -14.67 17.21
N LEU A 398 -10.60 -13.77 17.86
CA LEU A 398 -11.18 -12.54 18.44
C LEU A 398 -11.83 -11.68 17.35
N VAL A 399 -11.14 -11.51 16.22
CA VAL A 399 -11.64 -10.72 15.10
C VAL A 399 -12.92 -11.33 14.52
N LYS A 400 -12.99 -12.66 14.42
CA LYS A 400 -14.20 -13.37 13.98
C LYS A 400 -15.37 -13.09 14.91
N ASP A 401 -15.20 -13.27 16.21
CA ASP A 401 -16.28 -13.09 17.19
C ASP A 401 -16.77 -11.63 17.26
N LEU A 402 -15.85 -10.65 17.27
CA LEU A 402 -16.22 -9.24 17.21
C LEU A 402 -16.94 -8.88 15.91
N THR A 403 -16.58 -9.53 14.80
CA THR A 403 -17.29 -9.35 13.52
C THR A 403 -18.73 -9.84 13.62
N GLU A 404 -18.95 -11.06 14.11
CA GLU A 404 -20.30 -11.65 14.26
C GLU A 404 -21.17 -10.83 15.23
N ALA A 405 -20.57 -10.41 16.35
CA ALA A 405 -21.26 -9.66 17.40
C ALA A 405 -21.57 -8.22 17.02
N TYR A 406 -20.67 -7.51 16.32
CA TYR A 406 -20.76 -6.05 16.20
C TYR A 406 -20.62 -5.48 14.79
N ALA A 407 -20.11 -6.23 13.81
CA ALA A 407 -20.04 -5.72 12.44
C ALA A 407 -21.42 -5.77 11.77
N LYS A 408 -21.67 -4.81 10.86
CA LYS A 408 -22.89 -4.77 10.07
C LYS A 408 -23.05 -6.05 9.26
N ASP A 409 -24.23 -6.68 9.35
CA ASP A 409 -24.55 -7.95 8.70
C ASP A 409 -23.58 -9.11 9.03
N GLY A 410 -22.84 -9.01 10.13
CA GLY A 410 -21.79 -9.97 10.50
C GLY A 410 -20.61 -9.99 9.51
N LYS A 411 -20.36 -8.88 8.80
CA LYS A 411 -19.31 -8.77 7.77
C LYS A 411 -18.46 -7.53 7.97
N ARG A 412 -17.14 -7.69 7.82
CA ARG A 412 -16.18 -6.57 7.83
C ARG A 412 -16.26 -5.79 6.50
N GLY A 413 -15.98 -4.49 6.58
CA GLY A 413 -15.95 -3.56 5.44
C GLY A 413 -17.13 -2.59 5.37
N ALA A 414 -18.17 -2.78 6.19
CA ALA A 414 -19.39 -1.96 6.17
C ALA A 414 -19.68 -1.24 7.50
N GLY A 415 -18.66 -1.15 8.38
CA GLY A 415 -18.81 -0.57 9.72
C GLY A 415 -19.50 -1.52 10.71
N GLY A 416 -19.88 -0.98 11.87
CA GLY A 416 -20.64 -1.66 12.91
C GLY A 416 -22.15 -1.66 12.64
N LYS A 417 -22.88 -2.44 13.46
CA LYS A 417 -24.34 -2.62 13.36
C LYS A 417 -25.10 -1.29 13.46
N ASP A 418 -24.57 -0.31 14.20
CA ASP A 418 -25.22 0.99 14.39
C ASP A 418 -24.74 2.06 13.38
N GLY A 419 -24.02 1.65 12.33
CA GLY A 419 -23.49 2.56 11.29
C GLY A 419 -22.18 3.26 11.66
N GLU A 420 -21.63 2.96 12.84
CA GLU A 420 -20.32 3.39 13.30
C GLU A 420 -19.19 2.83 12.42
N LEU A 421 -18.14 3.61 12.16
CA LEU A 421 -16.97 3.11 11.43
C LEU A 421 -16.00 2.41 12.38
N THR A 422 -15.77 3.02 13.55
CA THR A 422 -15.14 2.37 14.70
C THR A 422 -16.19 2.07 15.76
N VAL A 423 -16.29 0.79 16.16
CA VAL A 423 -17.22 0.29 17.15
C VAL A 423 -16.66 0.50 18.56
N ASP A 424 -17.42 1.19 19.40
CA ASP A 424 -17.26 1.24 20.85
C ASP A 424 -18.53 0.69 21.53
N LYS A 425 -18.43 -0.47 22.20
CA LYS A 425 -19.52 -1.05 22.99
C LYS A 425 -19.22 -1.06 24.49
N GLY A 426 -18.30 -0.20 24.94
CA GLY A 426 -17.85 -0.17 26.34
C GLY A 426 -17.10 -1.44 26.75
N LEU A 427 -16.50 -2.14 25.79
CA LEU A 427 -15.67 -3.31 26.03
C LEU A 427 -14.32 -2.85 26.59
N SER A 428 -13.78 -3.64 27.51
CA SER A 428 -12.40 -3.53 27.96
C SER A 428 -11.68 -4.85 27.71
N VAL A 429 -10.37 -4.79 27.55
CA VAL A 429 -9.55 -5.98 27.32
C VAL A 429 -8.33 -5.97 28.23
N SER A 430 -7.89 -7.16 28.62
CA SER A 430 -6.64 -7.40 29.30
C SER A 430 -5.87 -8.47 28.55
N ILE A 431 -4.60 -8.19 28.24
CA ILE A 431 -3.71 -9.08 27.50
C ILE A 431 -2.47 -9.35 28.35
N SER A 432 -2.26 -10.61 28.73
CA SER A 432 -1.07 -11.05 29.44
C SER A 432 0.07 -11.35 28.47
N MET A 433 1.22 -10.72 28.69
CA MET A 433 2.43 -10.91 27.88
C MET A 433 3.20 -12.18 28.26
N ARG A 434 2.89 -12.79 29.42
CA ARG A 434 3.55 -14.02 29.90
C ARG A 434 3.08 -15.26 29.16
N ASP A 435 1.77 -15.37 28.97
CA ASP A 435 1.12 -16.55 28.42
C ASP A 435 0.33 -16.25 27.13
N GLY A 436 0.25 -14.99 26.69
CA GLY A 436 -0.49 -14.60 25.49
C GLY A 436 -2.02 -14.67 25.65
N LYS A 437 -2.51 -14.66 26.89
CA LYS A 437 -3.95 -14.75 27.17
C LYS A 437 -4.63 -13.39 26.97
N VAL A 438 -5.69 -13.34 26.17
CA VAL A 438 -6.54 -12.16 25.95
C VAL A 438 -7.91 -12.40 26.61
N ILE A 439 -8.34 -11.48 27.46
CA ILE A 439 -9.60 -11.55 28.20
C ILE A 439 -10.41 -10.28 27.94
N LEU A 440 -11.66 -10.45 27.50
CA LEU A 440 -12.61 -9.35 27.34
C LEU A 440 -13.46 -9.16 28.60
N VAL A 441 -13.79 -7.91 28.91
CA VAL A 441 -14.60 -7.48 30.06
C VAL A 441 -15.64 -6.46 29.58
N GLY A 442 -16.91 -6.66 29.93
CA GLY A 442 -18.04 -5.84 29.47
C GLY A 442 -18.73 -6.42 28.22
N GLY A 443 -20.05 -6.24 28.08
CA GLY A 443 -20.87 -6.76 26.96
C GLY A 443 -21.92 -7.80 27.37
N VAL A 444 -23.07 -7.81 26.68
CA VAL A 444 -24.27 -8.63 27.02
C VAL A 444 -24.09 -10.13 26.66
N GLU A 445 -23.09 -10.47 25.83
CA GLU A 445 -22.77 -11.85 25.45
C GLU A 445 -21.25 -12.04 25.45
N GLY A 446 -20.67 -12.55 26.55
CA GLY A 446 -19.24 -12.88 26.56
C GLY A 446 -18.47 -12.69 27.86
N HIS A 447 -19.11 -12.75 29.03
CA HIS A 447 -18.36 -12.87 30.28
C HIS A 447 -17.47 -14.13 30.24
N GLY A 448 -16.16 -13.94 30.03
CA GLY A 448 -15.14 -14.96 30.26
C GLY A 448 -14.58 -15.70 29.05
N LYS A 449 -14.86 -15.30 27.79
CA LYS A 449 -14.16 -15.91 26.65
C LYS A 449 -12.70 -15.47 26.64
N VAL A 450 -11.82 -16.47 26.56
CA VAL A 450 -10.38 -16.31 26.52
C VAL A 450 -9.93 -16.57 25.09
N TYR A 451 -9.11 -15.67 24.56
CA TYR A 451 -8.42 -15.87 23.29
C TYR A 451 -6.93 -16.04 23.53
N GLN A 452 -6.26 -16.71 22.59
CA GLN A 452 -4.84 -16.99 22.67
C GLN A 452 -4.11 -16.27 21.55
N VAL A 453 -3.07 -15.52 21.89
CA VAL A 453 -2.14 -14.90 20.92
C VAL A 453 -0.73 -15.42 21.15
N LYS A 454 0.14 -15.23 20.15
CA LYS A 454 1.55 -15.57 20.29
C LYS A 454 2.22 -14.62 21.30
N PRO A 455 3.08 -15.12 22.20
CA PRO A 455 3.89 -14.28 23.07
C PRO A 455 4.74 -13.28 22.28
N VAL A 456 5.04 -12.13 22.89
CA VAL A 456 5.91 -11.12 22.30
C VAL A 456 7.36 -11.56 22.48
N GLY A 457 8.09 -11.78 21.39
CA GLY A 457 9.48 -12.21 21.45
C GLY A 457 10.42 -11.16 22.04
N ALA A 458 11.54 -11.61 22.61
CA ALA A 458 12.50 -10.76 23.35
C ALA A 458 12.96 -9.51 22.56
N SER A 459 13.24 -9.63 21.26
CA SER A 459 13.68 -8.48 20.44
C SER A 459 12.62 -7.38 20.34
N VAL A 460 11.33 -7.74 20.32
CA VAL A 460 10.25 -6.74 20.29
C VAL A 460 10.11 -6.06 21.66
N GLN A 461 10.26 -6.83 22.74
CA GLN A 461 10.25 -6.29 24.10
C GLN A 461 11.40 -5.30 24.32
N GLU A 462 12.61 -5.62 23.83
CA GLU A 462 13.78 -4.75 23.94
C GLU A 462 13.62 -3.44 23.16
N LEU A 463 13.13 -3.51 21.92
CA LEU A 463 12.82 -2.30 21.14
C LEU A 463 11.76 -1.45 21.83
N TRP A 464 10.72 -2.08 22.40
CA TRP A 464 9.69 -1.37 23.15
C TRP A 464 10.26 -0.66 24.37
N LEU A 465 11.11 -1.34 25.16
CA LEU A 465 11.79 -0.79 26.34
C LEU A 465 12.64 0.43 26.00
N CYS A 466 13.24 0.45 24.81
CA CYS A 466 14.02 1.58 24.33
C CYS A 466 13.17 2.67 23.68
N GLY A 467 11.84 2.55 23.65
CA GLY A 467 10.93 3.48 22.99
C GLY A 467 10.90 3.35 21.45
N GLY A 468 11.62 2.37 20.90
CA GLY A 468 11.81 2.11 19.47
C GLY A 468 13.26 1.78 19.12
N LEU A 469 13.49 1.54 17.83
CA LEU A 469 14.80 1.21 17.26
C LEU A 469 15.80 2.36 17.40
N GLU A 470 15.37 3.61 17.26
CA GLU A 470 16.24 4.77 17.47
C GLU A 470 16.79 4.79 18.89
N GLY A 471 15.93 4.62 19.90
CA GLY A 471 16.36 4.59 21.29
C GLY A 471 17.26 3.38 21.60
N TYR A 472 17.02 2.25 20.95
CA TYR A 472 17.90 1.08 21.05
C TYR A 472 19.30 1.40 20.52
N ILE A 473 19.41 1.96 19.30
CA ILE A 473 20.70 2.36 18.72
C ILE A 473 21.41 3.40 19.58
N LEU A 474 20.70 4.39 20.12
CA LEU A 474 21.28 5.40 21.02
C LEU A 474 21.82 4.79 22.33
N LYS A 475 21.17 3.76 22.85
CA LYS A 475 21.64 3.00 24.01
C LYS A 475 22.93 2.24 23.67
N GLU A 476 22.97 1.54 22.54
CA GLU A 476 24.16 0.79 22.10
C GLU A 476 25.37 1.69 21.85
N ILE A 477 25.21 2.83 21.17
CA ILE A 477 26.29 3.81 20.96
C ILE A 477 26.87 4.33 22.28
N LYS A 478 25.99 4.59 23.28
CA LYS A 478 26.44 5.03 24.61
C LYS A 478 27.21 3.93 25.34
N ALA A 479 26.82 2.67 25.19
CA ALA A 479 27.53 1.55 25.78
C ALA A 479 28.93 1.37 25.15
N GLU A 480 29.06 1.48 23.83
CA GLU A 480 30.36 1.43 23.14
C GLU A 480 31.29 2.58 23.53
N THR A 481 30.76 3.77 23.78
CA THR A 481 31.57 4.95 24.19
C THR A 481 32.06 4.84 25.65
N GLN A 482 31.43 3.98 26.46
CA GLN A 482 31.78 3.76 27.86
C GLN A 482 32.67 2.53 28.10
N ALA A 483 32.79 1.64 27.11
CA ALA A 483 33.69 0.50 27.08
C ALA A 483 35.08 0.90 26.55
#